data_AF-A0A2N6C8C9-F1
#
_entry.id   AF-A0A2N6C8C9-F1
#
_cell.length_a   1.000
_cell.length_b   1.000
_cell.length_c   1.000
_cell.angle_alpha   90.00
_cell.angle_beta   90.00
_cell.angle_gamma   90.00
#
_symmetry.space_group_name_H-M   'P 1'
#
loop_
_entity.id
_entity.type
_entity.pdbx_description
1 polymer ?
#
loop_
_entity_poly.entity_id
_entity_poly.type
_entity_poly.pdbx_seq_one_letter_code
_entity_poly.pdbx_strand_id
1 'polypeptide(L)' 'MLVIRCAACKNKLWKYDKIGPGEVLRCHKARIAKKYTFTAQDEKIQCTCGKEIGINKGSFIKMINRAFTYSGTKRNS' A
#
# COMPACT_ATOMS: atom_id res chain seq x y z
N MET A 1 -0.10 12.85 3.74
CA MET A 1 -0.75 11.67 3.13
C MET A 1 0.21 11.00 2.14
N LEU A 2 0.43 9.70 2.25
CA LEU A 2 1.24 8.95 1.27
C LEU A 2 0.38 8.44 0.12
N VAL A 3 0.97 8.36 -1.06
CA VAL A 3 0.36 7.70 -2.22
C VAL A 3 1.21 6.49 -2.58
N ILE A 4 0.64 5.30 -2.36
CA ILE A 4 1.29 4.03 -2.63
C ILE A 4 1.17 3.72 -4.12
N ARG A 5 2.29 3.32 -4.72
CA ARG A 5 2.39 2.94 -6.13
C ARG A 5 3.05 1.57 -6.29
N CYS A 6 2.73 0.89 -7.36
CA CYS A 6 3.46 -0.31 -7.77
C CYS A 6 4.89 0.07 -8.15
N ALA A 7 5.90 -0.67 -7.67
CA ALA A 7 7.28 -0.43 -8.06
C ALA A 7 7.57 -0.80 -9.52
N ALA A 8 6.82 -1.74 -10.10
CA ALA A 8 7.00 -2.20 -11.48
C ALA A 8 6.37 -1.25 -12.51
N CYS A 9 5.07 -0.98 -12.41
CA CYS A 9 4.34 -0.17 -13.40
C CYS A 9 4.06 1.27 -12.97
N LYS A 10 4.44 1.67 -11.74
CA LYS A 10 4.24 3.02 -11.17
C LYS A 10 2.76 3.45 -11.04
N ASN A 11 1.80 2.55 -11.30
CA ASN A 11 0.37 2.81 -11.09
C ASN A 11 0.06 3.12 -9.63
N LYS A 12 -0.88 4.05 -9.42
CA LYS A 12 -1.39 4.41 -8.09
C LYS A 12 -2.27 3.28 -7.59
N LEU A 13 -1.95 2.74 -6.42
CA LEU A 13 -2.71 1.66 -5.79
C LEU A 13 -3.73 2.22 -4.80
N TRP A 14 -3.27 3.03 -3.84
CA TRP A 14 -4.13 3.72 -2.88
C TRP A 14 -3.42 4.91 -2.21
N LYS A 15 -4.21 5.79 -1.60
CA LYS A 15 -3.72 6.79 -0.64
C LYS A 15 -3.73 6.19 0.76
N TYR A 16 -2.62 6.35 1.47
CA TYR A 16 -2.43 5.84 2.82
C TYR A 16 -2.08 6.96 3.78
N ASP A 17 -2.82 7.03 4.88
CA ASP A 17 -2.53 7.96 5.96
C ASP A 17 -1.49 7.37 6.89
N LYS A 18 -0.21 7.62 6.56
CA LYS A 18 0.91 7.18 7.39
C LYS A 18 1.13 8.16 8.55
N ILE A 19 0.97 7.63 9.76
CA ILE A 19 1.26 8.32 11.01
C ILE A 19 2.63 7.86 11.53
N GLY A 20 3.48 8.80 11.91
CA GLY A 20 4.82 8.59 12.47
C GLY A 20 5.91 8.29 11.42
N PRO A 21 7.20 8.29 11.85
CA PRO A 21 8.35 8.28 10.94
C PRO A 21 8.65 6.92 10.31
N GLY A 22 8.20 5.81 10.91
CA GLY A 22 8.54 4.45 10.46
C GLY A 22 8.11 4.10 9.04
N GLU A 23 8.59 2.96 8.54
CA GLU A 23 8.28 2.45 7.21
C GLU A 23 6.83 1.94 7.08
N VAL A 24 6.39 1.73 5.84
CA VAL A 24 5.05 1.21 5.52
C VAL A 24 5.11 -0.32 5.40
N LEU A 25 5.49 -1.02 6.48
CA LEU A 25 5.50 -2.49 6.52
C LEU A 25 4.10 -3.06 6.79
N ARG A 26 3.32 -2.37 7.63
CA ARG A 26 1.93 -2.71 7.95
C ARG A 26 1.03 -1.56 7.51
N CYS A 27 0.29 -1.79 6.43
CA CYS A 27 -0.68 -0.83 5.92
C CYS A 27 -2.06 -1.14 6.50
N HIS A 28 -2.47 -0.40 7.53
CA HIS A 28 -3.78 -0.62 8.15
C HIS A 28 -4.91 -0.21 7.22
N LYS A 29 -5.87 -1.11 6.99
CA LYS A 29 -6.97 -0.85 6.05
C LYS A 29 -7.83 0.36 6.45
N ALA A 30 -8.01 0.57 7.76
CA ALA A 30 -8.73 1.71 8.31
C ALA A 30 -8.09 3.08 7.96
N ARG A 31 -6.80 3.10 7.59
CA ARG A 31 -6.07 4.33 7.21
C ARG A 31 -5.90 4.48 5.69
N ILE A 32 -6.55 3.63 4.91
CA ILE A 32 -6.58 3.76 3.45
C ILE A 32 -7.66 4.79 3.10
N ALA A 33 -7.21 6.02 2.82
CA ALA A 33 -8.11 7.14 2.53
C ALA A 33 -8.78 7.03 1.15
N LYS A 34 -8.12 6.40 0.18
CA LYS A 34 -8.66 6.24 -1.18
C LYS A 34 -8.07 5.02 -1.87
N LYS A 35 -8.92 4.17 -2.45
CA LYS A 35 -8.50 3.06 -3.32
C LYS A 35 -8.51 3.53 -4.78
N TYR A 36 -7.50 3.13 -5.55
CA TYR A 36 -7.43 3.36 -6.99
C TYR A 36 -7.62 2.02 -7.71
N THR A 37 -6.52 1.32 -7.99
CA THR A 37 -6.54 0.06 -8.73
C THR A 37 -5.58 -0.94 -8.12
N PHE A 38 -6.13 -2.06 -7.65
CA PHE A 38 -5.40 -3.26 -7.25
C PHE A 38 -6.37 -4.44 -7.25
N THR A 39 -5.84 -5.63 -7.41
CA THR A 39 -6.58 -6.89 -7.33
C THR A 39 -6.30 -7.52 -5.97
N ALA A 40 -7.34 -7.93 -5.26
CA ALA A 40 -7.22 -8.75 -4.06
C ALA A 40 -7.72 -10.14 -4.42
N GLN A 41 -6.81 -11.11 -4.47
CA GLN A 41 -7.12 -12.51 -4.75
C GLN A 41 -6.71 -13.32 -3.52
N ASP A 42 -7.70 -13.89 -2.84
CA ASP A 42 -7.55 -14.56 -1.55
C ASP A 42 -6.84 -13.70 -0.50
N GLU A 43 -5.64 -14.11 -0.10
CA GLU A 43 -4.76 -13.38 0.82
C GLU A 43 -3.78 -12.45 0.11
N LYS A 44 -3.69 -12.46 -1.22
CA LYS A 44 -2.69 -11.69 -1.96
C LYS A 44 -3.26 -10.39 -2.50
N ILE A 45 -2.54 -9.30 -2.28
CA ILE A 45 -2.79 -8.00 -2.89
C ILE A 45 -1.82 -7.84 -4.05
N GLN A 46 -2.35 -7.76 -5.26
CA GLN A 46 -1.58 -7.63 -6.48
C GLN A 46 -1.95 -6.32 -7.20
N CYS A 47 -0.99 -5.75 -7.91
CA CYS A 47 -1.29 -4.72 -8.89
C CYS A 47 -1.97 -5.34 -10.10
N THR A 48 -2.71 -4.54 -10.85
CA THR A 48 -3.28 -4.93 -12.15
C THR A 48 -2.25 -5.38 -13.19
N CYS A 49 -0.96 -5.07 -12.98
CA CYS A 49 0.13 -5.56 -13.82
C CYS A 49 0.68 -6.94 -13.39
N GLY A 50 0.04 -7.62 -12.44
CA GLY A 50 0.46 -8.93 -11.92
C GLY A 50 1.53 -8.90 -10.82
N LYS A 51 2.04 -7.72 -10.44
CA LYS A 51 3.05 -7.62 -9.36
C LYS A 51 2.39 -7.83 -8.00
N GLU A 52 2.91 -8.77 -7.20
CA GLU A 52 2.50 -8.94 -5.80
C GLU A 52 3.00 -7.77 -4.94
N ILE A 53 2.08 -7.05 -4.29
CA ILE A 53 2.33 -5.85 -3.50
C ILE A 53 2.34 -6.16 -2.00
N GLY A 54 1.47 -7.06 -1.57
CA GLY A 54 1.29 -7.35 -0.16
C GLY A 54 0.41 -8.56 0.10
N ILE A 55 0.31 -8.91 1.37
CA ILE A 55 -0.53 -10.01 1.86
C ILE A 55 -1.56 -9.41 2.81
N ASN A 56 -2.83 -9.65 2.53
CA ASN A 56 -3.95 -9.31 3.38
C ASN A 56 -3.93 -10.18 4.64
N LYS A 57 -3.76 -9.56 5.81
CA LYS A 57 -3.80 -10.22 7.13
C LYS A 57 -5.04 -9.80 7.94
N GLY A 58 -6.15 -9.54 7.25
CA GLY A 58 -7.40 -9.11 7.88
C GLY A 58 -7.43 -7.61 8.14
N SER A 59 -6.85 -7.14 9.24
CA SER A 59 -6.92 -5.72 9.66
C SER A 59 -5.90 -4.82 8.96
N PHE A 60 -4.79 -5.39 8.50
CA PHE A 60 -3.76 -4.70 7.75
C PHE A 60 -3.28 -5.52 6.56
N ILE A 61 -2.67 -4.84 5.60
CA ILE A 61 -1.93 -5.44 4.49
C ILE A 61 -0.45 -5.45 4.91
N LYS A 62 0.14 -6.64 5.00
CA LYS A 62 1.58 -6.83 5.15
C LYS A 62 2.21 -6.49 3.81
N MET A 63 2.89 -5.37 3.72
CA MET A 63 3.48 -4.90 2.48
C MET A 63 4.78 -5.67 2.19
N ILE A 64 4.98 -6.07 0.93
CA ILE A 64 6.22 -6.72 0.50
C ILE A 64 7.24 -5.61 0.20
N ASN A 65 8.39 -5.64 0.89
CA ASN A 65 9.43 -4.65 0.67
C ASN A 65 9.89 -4.64 -0.81
N ARG A 66 10.20 -3.46 -1.36
CA ARG A 66 10.56 -3.22 -2.77
C ARG A 66 9.48 -3.53 -3.82
N ALA A 67 8.33 -4.10 -3.46
CA ALA A 67 7.23 -4.31 -4.41
C ALA A 67 6.42 -3.04 -4.69
N PHE A 68 6.54 -2.04 -3.81
CA PHE A 68 5.83 -0.77 -3.89
C PHE A 68 6.79 0.39 -3.67
N THR A 69 6.38 1.56 -4.14
CA THR A 69 6.99 2.84 -3.81
C THR A 69 5.93 3.74 -3.21
N TYR A 70 6.35 4.76 -2.47
CA TYR A 70 5.44 5.75 -1.90
C TYR A 70 6.03 7.14 -2.00
N SER A 71 5.16 8.11 -2.21
CA SER A 71 5.51 9.52 -2.19
C SER A 71 4.48 10.32 -1.42
N GLY A 72 4.87 11.51 -0.98
CA GLY A 72 4.03 12.42 -0.20
C GLY A 72 4.51 12.58 1.23
N THR A 73 3.69 13.23 2.04
CA THR A 73 4.02 13.61 3.41
C THR A 73 3.55 12.57 4.41
N LYS A 74 4.41 12.22 5.37
CA LYS A 74 4.00 11.48 6.57
C LYS A 74 3.35 12.48 7.52
N ARG A 75 2.31 12.07 8.23
CA ARG A 75 1.80 12.85 9.36
C ARG A 75 2.73 12.56 10.54
N ASN A 76 3.57 13.53 10.87
CA ASN A 76 4.16 13.59 12.19
C ASN A 76 2.99 13.98 13.09
N SER A 77 2.63 13.09 14.02
CA SER A 77 1.60 13.33 15.02
C SER A 77 1.75 14.69 15.66
#